data_AF-A0A2V6WR02-F1
#
_entry.id   AF-A0A2V6WR02-F1
#
_cell.length_a   1.000
_cell.length_b   1.000
_cell.length_c   1.000
_cell.angle_alpha   90.00
_cell.angle_beta   90.00
_cell.angle_gamma   90.00
#
_symmetry.space_group_name_H-M   'P 1'
#
loop_
_entity.id
_entity.type
_entity.pdbx_description
1 polymer ?
#
loop_
_entity_poly.entity_id
_entity_poly.type
_entity_poly.pdbx_seq_one_letter_code
_entity_poly.pdbx_strand_id
1 'polypeptide(L)'
;DPKRTSFLVYVDGALAGFVLVRDGARFAGVGTREISEFFVLRRHRRQGVGGEVARCVFDMFPGKWELTQITSNVAAQVFWRQVIAAYTGGRYLEQPRPDGLGTMHRFDNARR
;
A
#
# COMPACT_ATOMS: atom_id res chain seq x y z
N ASP A 1 15.33 0.12 -11.98
CA ASP A 1 14.35 -0.81 -12.58
C ASP A 1 13.20 0.04 -13.10
N PRO A 2 12.93 0.05 -14.42
CA PRO A 2 11.91 0.92 -15.02
C PRO A 2 10.48 0.63 -14.52
N LYS A 3 10.22 -0.54 -13.91
CA LYS A 3 8.90 -0.88 -13.34
C LYS A 3 8.76 -0.52 -11.87
N ARG A 4 9.77 0.15 -11.27
CA ARG A 4 9.78 0.49 -9.86
C ARG A 4 9.93 1.99 -9.68
N THR A 5 9.10 2.54 -8.81
CA THR A 5 9.22 3.93 -8.36
C THR A 5 9.41 3.94 -6.85
N SER A 6 10.46 4.62 -6.41
CA SER A 6 10.84 4.71 -5.00
C SER A 6 10.63 6.13 -4.49
N PHE A 7 10.04 6.25 -3.30
CA PHE A 7 9.80 7.52 -2.63
C PHE A 7 10.45 7.50 -1.25
N LEU A 8 11.07 8.62 -0.88
CA LEU A 8 11.44 8.91 0.51
C LEU A 8 10.33 9.74 1.15
N VAL A 9 10.00 9.40 2.39
CA VAL A 9 8.99 10.11 3.17
C VAL A 9 9.70 11.06 4.12
N TYR A 10 9.31 12.33 4.12
CA TYR A 10 9.80 13.34 5.04
C TYR A 10 8.65 13.87 5.91
N VAL A 11 8.92 14.07 7.20
CA VAL A 11 8.02 14.74 8.15
C VAL A 11 8.82 15.87 8.79
N ASP A 12 8.34 17.10 8.66
CA ASP A 12 9.02 18.32 9.13
C ASP A 12 10.49 18.42 8.68
N GLY A 13 10.75 18.07 7.41
CA GLY A 13 12.09 18.08 6.81
C GLY A 13 13.01 16.92 7.24
N ALA A 14 12.58 16.06 8.16
CA ALA A 14 13.35 14.89 8.58
C ALA A 14 12.92 13.62 7.85
N LEU A 15 13.90 12.78 7.47
CA LEU A 15 13.61 11.47 6.88
C LEU A 15 12.79 10.62 7.86
N ALA A 16 11.62 10.17 7.40
CA ALA A 16 10.60 9.49 8.19
C ALA A 16 10.29 8.07 7.69
N GLY A 17 10.68 7.73 6.46
CA GLY A 17 10.36 6.43 5.87
C GLY A 17 10.59 6.37 4.37
N PHE A 18 10.01 5.35 3.74
CA PHE A 18 10.06 5.15 2.30
C PHE A 18 8.90 4.29 1.80
N VAL A 19 8.63 4.38 0.49
CA VAL A 19 7.65 3.55 -0.22
C VAL A 19 8.24 3.11 -1.56
N LEU A 20 8.10 1.81 -1.88
CA LEU A 20 8.43 1.28 -3.20
C LEU A 20 7.15 0.79 -3.87
N VAL A 21 6.85 1.37 -5.04
CA VAL A 21 5.75 0.98 -5.92
C VAL A 21 6.30 0.15 -7.07
N ARG A 22 5.59 -0.91 -7.46
CA ARG A 22 5.92 -1.72 -8.64
C ARG A 22 4.74 -1.83 -9.60
N ASP A 23 5.01 -1.63 -10.89
CA ASP A 23 4.10 -2.00 -11.98
C ASP A 23 4.23 -3.50 -12.27
N GLY A 24 3.18 -4.27 -11.98
CA GLY A 24 3.20 -5.72 -12.03
C GLY A 24 3.06 -6.34 -10.64
N ALA A 25 1.82 -6.40 -10.17
CA ALA A 25 1.48 -7.02 -8.90
C ALA A 25 1.76 -8.53 -8.90
N ARG A 26 2.06 -9.08 -7.72
CA ARG A 26 2.45 -10.49 -7.54
C ARG A 26 1.46 -11.48 -8.14
N PHE A 27 0.16 -11.31 -7.93
CA PHE A 27 -0.87 -12.25 -8.34
C PHE A 27 -1.70 -11.75 -9.53
N ALA A 28 -1.95 -10.44 -9.62
CA ALA A 28 -2.70 -9.86 -10.75
C ALA A 28 -1.84 -9.55 -11.98
N GLY A 29 -0.51 -9.49 -11.86
CA GLY A 29 0.40 -9.27 -12.97
C GLY A 29 0.37 -7.84 -13.54
N VAL A 30 0.72 -7.73 -14.82
CA VAL A 30 0.86 -6.45 -15.53
C VAL A 30 -0.47 -5.70 -15.58
N GLY A 31 -0.43 -4.36 -15.48
CA GLY A 31 -1.61 -3.51 -15.44
C GLY A 31 -2.25 -3.38 -14.04
N THR A 32 -1.67 -4.04 -13.03
CA THR A 32 -2.00 -3.86 -11.62
C THR A 32 -0.74 -3.50 -10.85
N ARG A 33 -0.83 -2.49 -9.99
CA ARG A 33 0.28 -2.00 -9.16
C ARG A 33 0.27 -2.64 -7.78
N GLU A 34 1.44 -2.72 -7.18
CA GLU A 34 1.57 -3.04 -5.76
C GLU A 34 2.51 -2.07 -5.05
N ILE A 35 2.36 -1.99 -3.73
CA ILE A 35 3.39 -1.46 -2.85
C ILE A 35 4.24 -2.64 -2.39
N SER A 36 5.45 -2.77 -2.94
CA SER A 36 6.34 -3.89 -2.62
C SER A 36 7.01 -3.72 -1.26
N GLU A 37 7.28 -2.47 -0.86
CA GLU A 37 7.81 -2.13 0.46
C GLU A 37 7.20 -0.83 0.97
N PHE A 38 6.88 -0.80 2.26
CA PHE A 38 6.32 0.37 2.94
C PHE A 38 6.87 0.44 4.35
N PHE A 39 7.55 1.53 4.68
CA PHE A 39 8.16 1.69 5.99
C PHE A 39 8.04 3.12 6.50
N VAL A 40 7.64 3.24 7.76
CA VAL A 40 7.63 4.49 8.52
C VAL A 40 8.39 4.24 9.83
N LEU A 41 9.31 5.13 10.18
CA LEU A 41 10.09 5.09 11.41
C LEU A 41 9.17 5.11 12.64
N ARG A 42 9.56 4.35 13.67
CA ARG A 42 8.75 4.14 14.88
C ARG A 42 8.27 5.45 15.52
N ARG A 43 9.13 6.48 15.57
CA ARG A 43 8.81 7.80 16.16
C ARG A 43 7.68 8.56 15.46
N HIS A 44 7.38 8.22 14.19
CA HIS A 44 6.32 8.85 13.39
C HIS A 44 5.07 7.94 13.24
N ARG A 45 5.02 6.80 13.94
CA ARG A 45 3.86 5.88 13.87
C ARG A 45 2.73 6.36 14.78
N ARG A 46 1.49 5.97 14.43
CA ARG A 46 0.25 6.31 15.15
C ARG A 46 -0.08 7.80 15.19
N GLN A 47 0.52 8.58 14.29
CA GLN A 47 0.28 10.01 14.10
C GLN A 47 -0.37 10.30 12.73
N GLY A 48 -0.99 9.31 12.09
CA GLY A 48 -1.61 9.46 10.76
C GLY A 48 -0.65 9.38 9.57
N VAL A 49 0.66 9.64 9.76
CA VAL A 49 1.69 9.71 8.71
C VAL A 49 1.60 8.56 7.68
N GLY A 50 1.54 7.31 8.13
CA GLY A 50 1.49 6.17 7.22
C GLY A 50 0.24 6.16 6.33
N GLY A 51 -0.92 6.53 6.88
CA GLY A 51 -2.16 6.60 6.12
C GLY A 51 -2.13 7.72 5.07
N GLU A 52 -1.60 8.88 5.44
CA GLU A 52 -1.43 10.00 4.50
C GLU A 52 -0.46 9.67 3.37
N VAL A 53 0.70 9.06 3.70
CA VAL A 53 1.67 8.62 2.69
C VAL A 53 1.04 7.62 1.72
N ALA A 54 0.33 6.62 2.23
CA ALA A 54 -0.35 5.64 1.39
C ALA A 54 -1.39 6.30 0.47
N ARG A 55 -2.20 7.21 1.01
CA ARG A 55 -3.17 7.99 0.22
C ARG A 55 -2.49 8.77 -0.90
N CYS A 56 -1.45 9.53 -0.58
CA CYS A 56 -0.70 10.29 -1.57
C CYS A 56 -0.12 9.39 -2.67
N VAL A 57 0.41 8.22 -2.30
CA VAL A 57 0.91 7.23 -3.27
C VAL A 57 -0.21 6.73 -4.16
N PHE A 58 -1.38 6.37 -3.61
CA PHE A 58 -2.50 5.95 -4.44
C PHE A 58 -2.97 7.05 -5.39
N ASP A 59 -3.06 8.29 -4.91
CA ASP A 59 -3.47 9.45 -5.73
C ASP A 59 -2.47 9.77 -6.86
N MET A 60 -1.17 9.52 -6.65
CA MET A 60 -0.14 9.68 -7.70
C MET A 60 -0.24 8.66 -8.83
N PHE A 61 -0.83 7.48 -8.59
CA PHE A 61 -0.94 6.41 -9.60
C PHE A 61 -2.38 5.88 -9.72
N PRO A 62 -3.22 6.57 -10.52
CA PRO A 62 -4.53 6.06 -10.88
C PRO A 62 -4.44 4.69 -11.58
N GLY A 63 -5.32 3.77 -11.20
CA GLY A 63 -5.44 2.44 -11.80
C GLY A 63 -5.77 1.34 -10.80
N LYS A 64 -5.45 0.10 -11.20
CA LYS A 64 -5.70 -1.09 -10.40
C LYS A 64 -4.56 -1.33 -9.40
N TRP A 65 -4.94 -1.68 -8.19
CA TRP A 65 -4.03 -1.96 -7.08
C TRP A 65 -4.25 -3.36 -6.50
N GLU A 66 -3.16 -3.99 -6.11
CA GLU A 66 -3.10 -5.21 -5.30
C GLU A 66 -2.07 -5.01 -4.19
N LEU A 67 -2.49 -5.14 -2.94
CA LEU A 67 -1.60 -5.07 -1.79
C LEU A 67 -1.64 -6.40 -1.07
N THR A 68 -0.47 -6.94 -0.71
CA THR A 68 -0.36 -8.23 -0.03
C THR A 68 0.38 -8.07 1.29
N GLN A 69 -0.02 -8.82 2.31
CA GLN A 69 0.66 -8.89 3.59
C GLN A 69 0.82 -10.35 4.00
N ILE A 70 1.95 -10.68 4.63
CA ILE A 70 2.19 -12.03 5.16
C ILE A 70 1.36 -12.29 6.42
N THR A 71 1.04 -13.55 6.69
CA THR A 71 0.22 -13.98 7.85
C THR A 71 0.77 -13.46 9.19
N SER A 72 2.09 -13.51 9.38
CA SER A 72 2.74 -13.09 10.63
C SER A 72 2.72 -11.57 10.87
N ASN A 73 2.48 -10.75 9.83
CA ASN A 73 2.49 -9.30 9.95
C ASN A 73 1.09 -8.74 10.24
N VAL A 74 0.55 -9.12 11.41
CA VAL A 74 -0.81 -8.74 11.85
C VAL A 74 -0.98 -7.22 11.90
N ALA A 75 0.04 -6.50 12.36
CA ALA A 75 0.01 -5.04 12.43
C ALA A 75 -0.15 -4.40 11.04
N ALA A 76 0.54 -4.91 10.01
CA ALA A 76 0.37 -4.41 8.65
C ALA A 76 -1.01 -4.77 8.07
N GLN A 77 -1.56 -5.95 8.37
CA GLN A 77 -2.91 -6.31 7.91
C GLN A 77 -3.97 -5.37 8.46
N VAL A 78 -3.92 -5.07 9.77
CA VAL A 78 -4.85 -4.10 10.39
C VAL A 78 -4.67 -2.72 9.77
N PHE A 79 -3.42 -2.27 9.63
CA PHE A 79 -3.10 -0.97 9.02
C PHE A 79 -3.65 -0.85 7.59
N TRP A 80 -3.35 -1.80 6.71
CA TRP A 80 -3.77 -1.74 5.31
C TRP A 80 -5.28 -1.88 5.16
N ARG A 81 -5.94 -2.72 5.96
CA ARG A 81 -7.41 -2.81 5.98
C ARG A 81 -8.04 -1.45 6.29
N GLN A 82 -7.55 -0.75 7.32
CA GLN A 82 -8.06 0.57 7.69
C GLN A 82 -7.80 1.63 6.61
N VAL A 83 -6.56 1.69 6.10
CA VAL A 83 -6.15 2.69 5.09
C VAL A 83 -6.92 2.50 3.79
N ILE A 84 -7.01 1.27 3.28
CA ILE A 84 -7.67 0.98 2.01
C ILE A 84 -9.19 1.19 2.14
N ALA A 85 -9.79 0.75 3.25
CA ALA A 85 -11.21 1.00 3.50
C ALA A 85 -11.53 2.50 3.51
N ALA A 86 -10.76 3.31 4.24
CA ALA A 86 -10.94 4.75 4.29
C ALA A 86 -10.70 5.40 2.92
N TYR A 87 -9.64 5.01 2.21
CA TYR A 87 -9.30 5.57 0.91
C TYR A 87 -10.39 5.31 -0.15
N THR A 88 -10.88 4.08 -0.20
CA THR A 88 -11.83 3.63 -1.23
C THR A 88 -13.30 3.87 -0.85
N GLY A 89 -13.58 4.35 0.36
CA GLY A 89 -14.93 4.38 0.91
C GLY A 89 -15.57 2.99 0.99
N GLY A 90 -14.76 1.99 1.38
CA GLY A 90 -15.17 0.59 1.47
C GLY A 90 -15.22 -0.18 0.14
N ARG A 91 -14.92 0.45 -1.00
CA ARG A 91 -14.94 -0.20 -2.33
C ARG A 91 -13.63 -0.91 -2.65
N TYR A 92 -13.36 -2.00 -1.92
CA TYR A 92 -12.22 -2.87 -2.16
C TYR A 92 -12.61 -4.33 -1.88
N LEU A 93 -11.83 -5.26 -2.43
CA LEU A 93 -11.94 -6.67 -2.11
C LEU A 93 -10.83 -7.05 -1.13
N GLU A 94 -11.19 -7.77 -0.07
CA GLU A 94 -10.25 -8.42 0.83
C GLU A 94 -10.41 -9.93 0.71
N GLN A 95 -9.31 -10.64 0.53
CA GLN A 95 -9.30 -12.09 0.42
C GLN A 95 -7.97 -12.66 0.91
N PRO A 96 -7.91 -13.95 1.28
CA PRO A 96 -6.64 -14.63 1.43
C PRO A 96 -5.81 -14.53 0.15
N ARG A 97 -4.49 -14.46 0.30
CA ARG A 97 -3.58 -14.63 -0.83
C ARG A 97 -3.79 -16.01 -1.45
N PRO A 98 -3.64 -16.17 -2.78
CA PRO A 98 -3.75 -17.47 -3.45
C PRO A 98 -2.83 -18.57 -2.90
N ASP A 99 -1.69 -18.21 -2.31
CA ASP A 99 -0.75 -19.13 -1.67
C ASP A 99 -1.09 -19.47 -0.21
N GLY A 100 -2.15 -18.89 0.36
CA GLY A 100 -2.54 -19.06 1.76
C GLY A 100 -1.61 -18.36 2.75
N LEU A 101 -0.59 -17.63 2.30
CA LEU A 101 0.45 -17.04 3.15
C LEU A 101 0.15 -15.58 3.51
N GLY A 102 -1.13 -15.27 3.72
CA GLY A 102 -1.58 -14.00 4.30
C GLY A 102 -2.78 -13.39 3.59
N THR A 103 -2.91 -12.08 3.67
CA THR A 103 -4.08 -11.33 3.16
C THR A 103 -3.70 -10.52 1.92
N MET A 104 -4.68 -10.34 1.04
CA MET A 104 -4.60 -9.54 -0.16
C MET A 104 -5.78 -8.59 -0.26
N HIS A 105 -5.50 -7.35 -0.64
CA HIS A 105 -6.48 -6.32 -0.93
C HIS A 105 -6.40 -5.91 -2.39
N ARG A 106 -7.55 -5.73 -3.06
CA ARG A 106 -7.62 -5.21 -4.42
C ARG A 106 -8.63 -4.09 -4.54
N PHE A 107 -8.27 -3.05 -5.30
CA PHE A 107 -9.17 -1.95 -5.63
C PHE A 107 -8.75 -1.28 -6.95
N ASP A 108 -9.63 -0.44 -7.48
CA ASP A 108 -9.36 0.40 -8.66
C ASP A 108 -9.68 1.85 -8.32
N ASN A 109 -8.70 2.74 -8.44
CA ASN A 109 -8.84 4.17 -8.19
C ASN A 109 -8.78 5.03 -9.47
N ALA A 110 -8.93 4.43 -10.65
CA ALA A 110 -8.91 5.16 -11.92
C ALA A 110 -10.03 6.20 -12.09
N ARG A 111 -11.10 6.11 -11.28
CA ARG A 111 -12.29 6.99 -11.35
C ARG A 111 -12.58 7.69 -10.03
N ARG A 112 -11.59 7.77 -9.14
CA ARG A 112 -11.74 8.44 -7.85
C ARG A 112 -11.67 9.95 -7.99
#